data_AF-A0A2D3VDM1-F1
#
_entry.id   AF-A0A2D3VDM1-F1
#
_cell.length_a   1.000
_cell.length_b   1.000
_cell.length_c   1.000
_cell.angle_alpha   90.00
_cell.angle_beta   90.00
_cell.angle_gamma   90.00
#
_symmetry.space_group_name_H-M   'P 1'
#
loop_
_entity.id
_entity.type
_entity.pdbx_description
1 polymer ?
#
loop_
_entity_poly.entity_id
_entity_poly.type
_entity_poly.pdbx_seq_one_letter_code
_entity_poly.pdbx_strand_id
1 'polypeptide(L)'
;MPAPSYQHIQLRPGTAFTETSGYRGDGEYFEDLAKACAAEIQALYDAGCRNIQVDDPHLTYFCSEQFLKGCEIDGVDSDALLDLYMEAHNIVFEREAWARFTYGDASLSREYEWFESLG
;
A
#
# COMPACT_ATOMS: atom_id res chain seq x y z
N MET A 1 11.47 -2.54 3.30
CA MET A 1 10.85 -1.22 3.44
C MET A 1 9.51 -1.35 4.14
N PRO A 2 9.05 -0.33 4.88
CA PRO A 2 7.76 -0.40 5.54
C PRO A 2 6.62 -0.46 4.53
N ALA A 3 5.49 -1.04 4.93
CA ALA A 3 4.27 -1.01 4.15
C ALA A 3 3.80 0.44 3.89
N PRO A 4 3.20 0.74 2.72
CA PRO A 4 2.63 2.06 2.44
C PRO A 4 1.56 2.47 3.46
N SER A 5 0.78 1.50 3.94
CA SER A 5 -0.29 1.66 4.94
C SER A 5 0.22 1.85 6.38
N TYR A 6 1.52 1.60 6.65
CA TYR A 6 2.06 1.43 8.01
C TYR A 6 1.73 2.60 8.93
N GLN A 7 1.99 3.84 8.49
CA GLN A 7 1.70 5.01 9.31
C GLN A 7 0.21 5.32 9.40
N HIS A 8 -0.52 5.12 8.31
CA HIS A 8 -1.94 5.44 8.23
C HIS A 8 -2.77 4.62 9.23
N ILE A 9 -2.52 3.31 9.33
CA ILE A 9 -3.29 2.42 10.22
C ILE A 9 -3.01 2.63 11.71
N GLN A 10 -1.85 3.21 12.06
CA GLN A 10 -1.45 3.44 13.45
C GLN A 10 -2.06 4.72 14.03
N LEU A 11 -2.60 5.59 13.17
CA LEU A 11 -3.16 6.88 13.54
C LEU A 11 -4.68 6.82 13.65
N ARG A 12 -5.26 7.75 14.41
CA ARG A 12 -6.71 7.89 14.49
C ARG A 12 -7.25 8.17 13.07
N PRO A 13 -8.42 7.61 12.68
CA PRO A 13 -9.06 7.95 11.41
C PRO A 13 -9.13 9.46 11.18
N GLY A 14 -8.73 9.90 9.99
CA GLY A 14 -8.69 11.32 9.60
C GLY A 14 -7.51 12.13 10.16
N THR A 15 -6.49 11.48 10.74
CA THR A 15 -5.30 12.19 11.30
C THR A 15 -3.97 11.81 10.63
N ALA A 16 -4.01 11.03 9.54
CA ALA A 16 -2.83 10.64 8.77
C ALA A 16 -2.08 11.86 8.17
N PHE A 17 -2.80 12.95 7.95
CA PHE A 17 -2.25 14.23 7.52
C PHE A 17 -2.98 15.39 8.21
N THR A 18 -2.33 16.56 8.27
CA THR A 18 -2.91 17.75 8.89
C THR A 18 -3.78 18.53 7.92
N GLU A 19 -4.69 19.37 8.42
CA GLU A 19 -5.51 20.26 7.58
C GLU A 19 -4.67 21.20 6.71
N THR A 20 -3.45 21.54 7.14
CA THR A 20 -2.53 22.42 6.42
C THR A 20 -1.63 21.69 5.43
N SER A 21 -1.72 20.36 5.34
CA SER A 21 -0.90 19.55 4.42
C SER A 21 -1.28 19.76 2.94
N GLY A 22 -2.50 20.20 2.67
CA GLY A 22 -3.02 20.41 1.33
C GLY A 22 -3.70 19.18 0.70
N TYR A 23 -3.62 18.01 1.35
CA TYR A 23 -4.29 16.80 0.88
C TYR A 23 -5.81 16.89 1.09
N ARG A 24 -6.56 16.49 0.06
CA ARG A 24 -8.04 16.45 0.08
C ARG A 24 -8.61 15.12 0.57
N GLY A 25 -7.77 14.11 0.74
CA GLY A 25 -8.15 12.77 1.17
C GLY A 25 -6.98 11.79 1.08
N ASP A 26 -7.24 10.55 1.51
CA ASP A 26 -6.22 9.51 1.61
C ASP A 26 -5.60 9.15 0.26
N GLY A 27 -6.35 9.25 -0.84
CA GLY A 27 -5.83 9.00 -2.19
C GLY A 27 -4.66 9.92 -2.57
N GLU A 28 -4.81 11.24 -2.40
CA GLU A 28 -3.72 12.19 -2.68
C GLU A 28 -2.52 11.99 -1.75
N TYR A 29 -2.79 11.63 -0.49
CA TYR A 29 -1.76 11.28 0.48
C TYR A 29 -0.95 10.05 0.04
N PHE A 30 -1.62 8.97 -0.38
CA PHE A 30 -0.95 7.75 -0.83
C PHE A 30 -0.26 7.92 -2.19
N GLU A 31 -0.78 8.76 -3.09
CA GLU A 31 -0.10 9.10 -4.34
C GLU A 31 1.24 9.79 -4.09
N ASP A 32 1.33 10.70 -3.12
CA ASP A 32 2.57 11.39 -2.81
C ASP A 32 3.55 10.49 -2.05
N LEU A 33 3.03 9.67 -1.13
CA LEU A 33 3.80 8.62 -0.47
C LEU A 33 4.42 7.66 -1.49
N ALA A 34 3.67 7.28 -2.53
CA ALA A 34 4.17 6.40 -3.57
C ALA A 34 5.31 7.01 -4.39
N LYS A 35 5.32 8.33 -4.62
CA LYS A 35 6.46 9.01 -5.25
C LYS A 35 7.71 8.92 -4.36
N ALA A 36 7.55 9.08 -3.05
CA ALA A 36 8.66 8.95 -2.10
C ALA A 36 9.19 7.49 -2.05
N CYS A 37 8.29 6.50 -2.01
CA CYS A 37 8.67 5.09 -2.08
C CYS A 37 9.41 4.75 -3.37
N ALA A 38 8.94 5.23 -4.54
CA ALA A 38 9.61 5.02 -5.82
C ALA A 38 11.02 5.64 -5.85
N ALA A 39 11.19 6.84 -5.29
CA ALA A 39 12.49 7.47 -5.17
C ALA A 39 13.45 6.66 -4.27
N GLU A 40 12.97 6.11 -3.16
CA GLU A 40 13.75 5.23 -2.29
C GLU A 40 14.11 3.91 -2.99
N ILE A 41 13.17 3.28 -3.71
CA ILE A 41 13.43 2.07 -4.51
C ILE A 41 14.53 2.33 -5.53
N GLN A 42 14.47 3.45 -6.24
CA GLN A 42 15.49 3.83 -7.21
C GLN A 42 16.84 4.07 -6.54
N ALA A 43 16.87 4.78 -5.41
CA ALA A 43 18.10 5.02 -4.66
C ALA A 43 18.75 3.70 -4.16
N LEU A 44 17.93 2.75 -3.69
CA LEU A 44 18.39 1.42 -3.30
C LEU A 44 18.92 0.64 -4.51
N TYR A 45 18.23 0.72 -5.66
CA TYR A 45 18.68 0.07 -6.90
C TYR A 45 20.03 0.61 -7.38
N ASP A 46 20.20 1.94 -7.36
CA ASP A 46 21.44 2.63 -7.73
C ASP A 46 22.59 2.24 -6.77
N ALA A 47 22.27 2.01 -5.49
CA ALA A 47 23.21 1.48 -4.49
C ALA A 47 23.51 -0.02 -4.64
N GLY A 48 22.93 -0.70 -5.63
CA GLY A 48 23.17 -2.12 -5.94
C GLY A 48 22.15 -3.10 -5.33
N CYS A 49 21.07 -2.61 -4.70
CA CYS A 49 19.99 -3.48 -4.23
C CYS A 49 19.25 -4.09 -5.43
N ARG A 50 18.95 -5.39 -5.36
CA ARG A 50 18.23 -6.13 -6.41
C ARG A 50 17.02 -6.90 -5.88
N ASN A 51 16.81 -6.87 -4.57
CA ASN A 51 15.69 -7.51 -3.92
C ASN A 51 15.20 -6.62 -2.79
N ILE A 52 13.93 -6.22 -2.87
CA ILE A 52 13.27 -5.40 -1.86
C ILE A 52 12.11 -6.21 -1.30
N GLN A 53 12.05 -6.28 0.03
CA GLN A 53 10.92 -6.84 0.75
C GLN A 53 10.10 -5.72 1.36
N VAL A 54 8.77 -5.83 1.23
CA VAL A 54 7.79 -4.94 1.85
C VAL A 54 7.07 -5.77 2.88
N ASP A 55 7.24 -5.42 4.15
CA ASP A 55 6.64 -6.15 5.26
C ASP A 55 5.37 -5.41 5.70
N ASP A 56 4.21 -6.04 5.50
CA ASP A 56 2.92 -5.53 5.99
C ASP A 56 2.20 -6.56 6.87
N PRO A 57 2.56 -6.69 8.15
CA PRO A 57 1.82 -7.54 9.08
C PRO A 57 0.42 -6.98 9.38
N HIS A 58 0.12 -5.71 9.07
CA HIS A 58 -1.15 -5.09 9.45
C HIS A 58 -2.32 -5.57 8.60
N LEU A 59 -2.09 -6.11 7.41
CA LEU A 59 -3.15 -6.75 6.64
C LEU A 59 -3.81 -7.90 7.40
N THR A 60 -3.08 -8.55 8.31
CA THR A 60 -3.66 -9.59 9.18
C THR A 60 -4.66 -9.04 10.20
N TYR A 61 -4.70 -7.73 10.44
CA TYR A 61 -5.66 -7.12 11.35
C TYR A 61 -7.08 -7.26 10.84
N PHE A 62 -7.28 -7.27 9.52
CA PHE A 62 -8.58 -7.49 8.90
C PHE A 62 -9.10 -8.93 9.09
N CYS A 63 -8.27 -9.84 9.59
CA CYS A 63 -8.69 -11.18 10.02
C CYS A 63 -9.05 -11.26 11.52
N SER A 64 -8.84 -10.17 12.29
CA SER A 64 -9.06 -10.14 13.73
C SER A 64 -10.41 -9.51 14.08
N GLU A 65 -11.26 -10.26 14.79
CA GLU A 65 -12.52 -9.72 15.31
C GLU A 65 -12.31 -8.47 16.18
N GLN A 66 -11.20 -8.39 16.92
CA GLN A 66 -10.92 -7.25 17.79
C GLN A 66 -10.75 -5.97 16.97
N PHE A 67 -10.04 -6.07 15.85
CA PHE A 67 -9.81 -4.92 14.98
C PHE A 67 -11.11 -4.52 14.26
N LEU A 68 -11.85 -5.49 13.71
CA LEU A 68 -13.12 -5.24 13.03
C LEU A 68 -14.14 -4.57 13.97
N LYS A 69 -14.26 -5.03 15.22
CA LYS A 69 -15.09 -4.36 16.25
C LYS A 69 -14.60 -2.95 16.57
N GLY A 70 -13.29 -2.72 16.55
CA GLY A 70 -12.70 -1.38 16.71
C GLY A 70 -13.14 -0.45 15.58
N CYS A 71 -13.05 -0.91 14.33
CA CYS A 71 -13.54 -0.16 13.17
C CYS A 71 -15.04 0.18 13.29
N GLU A 72 -15.88 -0.78 13.71
CA GLU A 72 -17.30 -0.54 13.93
C GLU A 72 -17.56 0.55 14.99
N ILE A 73 -16.84 0.51 16.11
CA ILE A 73 -16.95 1.52 17.19
C ILE A 73 -16.54 2.90 16.69
N ASP A 74 -15.48 2.97 15.88
CA ASP A 74 -14.96 4.21 15.32
C ASP A 74 -15.75 4.70 14.08
N GLY A 75 -16.77 3.95 13.64
CA GLY A 75 -17.57 4.27 12.46
C GLY A 75 -16.80 4.17 11.14
N VAL A 76 -15.74 3.36 11.12
CA VAL A 76 -14.90 3.10 9.95
C VAL A 76 -15.40 1.85 9.24
N ASP A 77 -15.61 1.96 7.93
CA ASP A 77 -15.88 0.81 7.07
C ASP A 77 -14.57 0.02 6.86
N SER A 78 -14.48 -1.17 7.46
CA SER A 78 -13.29 -2.01 7.38
C SER A 78 -13.04 -2.57 5.98
N ASP A 79 -14.08 -2.80 5.19
CA ASP A 79 -13.93 -3.31 3.82
C ASP A 79 -13.36 -2.20 2.93
N ALA A 80 -13.93 -0.99 3.02
CA ALA A 80 -13.41 0.17 2.30
C ALA A 80 -11.96 0.53 2.73
N LEU A 81 -11.63 0.34 4.00
CA LEU A 81 -10.27 0.55 4.51
C LEU A 81 -9.28 -0.50 3.96
N LEU A 82 -9.70 -1.77 3.85
CA LEU A 82 -8.90 -2.81 3.23
C LEU A 82 -8.65 -2.51 1.76
N ASP A 83 -9.70 -2.13 1.02
CA ASP A 83 -9.60 -1.73 -0.39
C ASP A 83 -8.62 -0.56 -0.58
N LEU A 84 -8.70 0.47 0.28
CA LEU A 84 -7.76 1.59 0.29
C LEU A 84 -6.31 1.13 0.47
N TYR A 85 -6.05 0.17 1.36
CA TYR A 85 -4.70 -0.34 1.58
C TYR A 85 -4.20 -1.25 0.47
N MET A 86 -5.08 -2.01 -0.19
CA MET A 86 -4.72 -2.73 -1.42
C MET A 86 -4.36 -1.76 -2.53
N GLU A 87 -5.14 -0.69 -2.70
CA GLU A 87 -4.86 0.34 -3.69
C GLU A 87 -3.56 1.08 -3.38
N ALA A 88 -3.27 1.39 -2.11
CA ALA A 88 -2.00 1.99 -1.72
C ALA A 88 -0.79 1.13 -2.11
N HIS A 89 -0.89 -0.21 -1.97
CA HIS A 89 0.15 -1.12 -2.47
C HIS A 89 0.26 -1.07 -3.99
N ASN A 90 -0.88 -1.09 -4.70
CA ASN A 90 -0.90 -1.00 -6.15
C ASN A 90 -0.29 0.30 -6.65
N ILE A 91 -0.62 1.45 -6.09
CA ILE A 91 -0.04 2.74 -6.50
C ILE A 91 1.49 2.74 -6.35
N VAL A 92 2.02 2.10 -5.31
CA VAL A 92 3.46 1.99 -5.07
C VAL A 92 4.15 1.03 -6.05
N PHE A 93 3.54 -0.12 -6.38
CA PHE A 93 4.21 -1.18 -7.14
C PHE A 93 3.75 -1.35 -8.60
N GLU A 94 2.55 -0.89 -8.98
CA GLU A 94 2.07 -0.90 -10.38
C GLU A 94 2.79 0.11 -11.27
N ARG A 95 3.45 1.12 -10.68
CA ARG A 95 4.29 2.06 -11.44
C ARG A 95 5.44 1.40 -12.20
N GLU A 96 5.81 0.18 -11.81
CA GLU A 96 6.84 -0.63 -12.46
C GLU A 96 6.24 -1.79 -13.31
N ALA A 97 4.92 -1.84 -13.51
CA ALA A 97 4.19 -2.78 -14.37
C ALA A 97 4.23 -4.29 -13.99
N TRP A 98 4.88 -4.70 -12.89
CA TRP A 98 5.07 -6.13 -12.56
C TRP A 98 4.31 -6.65 -11.32
N ALA A 99 3.58 -5.82 -10.56
CA ALA A 99 2.80 -6.26 -9.41
C ALA A 99 1.44 -5.55 -9.32
N ARG A 100 0.35 -6.31 -9.44
CA ARG A 100 -1.03 -5.88 -9.17
C ARG A 100 -1.63 -6.80 -8.10
N PHE A 101 -1.93 -6.24 -6.93
CA PHE A 101 -2.69 -6.91 -5.87
C PHE A 101 -4.19 -6.72 -6.16
N THR A 102 -4.92 -7.83 -6.30
CA THR A 102 -6.38 -7.83 -6.41
C THR A 102 -6.95 -8.74 -5.34
N TYR A 103 -8.00 -8.28 -4.67
CA TYR A 103 -8.78 -9.08 -3.73
C TYR A 103 -10.20 -9.17 -4.30
N GLY A 104 -10.70 -10.39 -4.56
CA GLY A 104 -12.09 -10.61 -4.99
C GLY A 104 -12.35 -11.05 -6.45
N ASP A 105 -11.33 -11.15 -7.32
CA ASP A 105 -11.46 -11.83 -8.63
C ASP A 105 -10.63 -13.11 -8.62
N ALA A 106 -11.32 -14.26 -8.57
CA ALA A 106 -10.72 -15.59 -8.56
C ALA A 106 -10.21 -16.05 -9.94
N SER A 107 -9.94 -15.13 -10.86
CA SER A 107 -9.33 -15.45 -12.15
C SER A 107 -8.04 -14.65 -12.35
N LEU A 108 -6.91 -15.33 -12.20
CA LEU A 108 -6.01 -15.63 -13.33
C LEU A 108 -4.68 -16.18 -12.84
N SER A 109 -4.40 -17.41 -13.29
CA SER A 109 -3.05 -17.88 -13.59
C SER A 109 -2.38 -16.93 -14.58
N ARG A 110 -1.19 -16.41 -14.26
CA ARG A 110 -0.24 -15.99 -15.30
C ARG A 110 1.18 -16.39 -14.93
N GLU A 111 1.79 -17.01 -15.92
CA GLU A 111 3.15 -17.52 -15.98
C GLU A 111 4.18 -16.40 -15.78
N TYR A 112 5.27 -16.75 -15.10
CA TYR A 112 6.46 -15.92 -14.97
C TYR A 112 7.19 -15.84 -16.32
N GLU A 113 6.94 -14.81 -17.12
CA GLU A 113 7.85 -14.43 -18.21
C GLU A 113 8.81 -13.35 -17.71
N TRP A 114 10.04 -13.78 -17.45
CA TRP A 114 11.19 -12.90 -17.19
C TRP A 114 11.56 -12.19 -18.49
N PHE A 115 11.19 -10.92 -18.64
CA PHE A 115 11.69 -10.10 -19.74
C PHE A 115 13.04 -9.47 -19.37
N GLU A 116 14.10 -10.03 -19.96
CA GLU A 116 15.35 -9.33 -20.20
C GLU A 116 15.09 -8.15 -21.14
N SER A 117 14.91 -6.93 -20.62
CA SER A 117 15.18 -5.73 -21.42
C SER A 117 15.51 -4.51 -20.54
N LEU A 118 16.73 -4.50 -20.01
CA LEU A 118 17.47 -3.25 -19.82
C LEU A 118 18.85 -3.48 -20.46
N GLY A 119 18.93 -3.10 -21.72
CA GLY A 119 20.20 -2.86 -22.42
C GLY A 119 20.75 -1.48 -22.09
#